data_AF-A0A2I0XDU3-F1
#
_entry.id   AF-A0A2I0XDU3-F1
#
_cell.length_a   1.000
_cell.length_b   1.000
_cell.length_c   1.000
_cell.angle_alpha   90.00
_cell.angle_beta   90.00
_cell.angle_gamma   90.00
#
_symmetry.space_group_name_H-M   'P 1'
#
loop_
_entity.id
_entity.type
_entity.pdbx_description
1 polymer ?
#
loop_
_entity_poly.entity_id
_entity_poly.type
_entity_poly.pdbx_seq_one_letter_code
_entity_poly.pdbx_strand_id
1 'polypeptide(L)' 'MIGSRPPRCKGICLNCGPCEAVQVPATPQGDESSNYKPMNWKCKCGKFIFNP' A
#
# COMPACT_ATOMS: atom_id res chain seq x y z
N MET A 1 -0.06 5.32 18.82
CA MET A 1 0.96 4.46 18.18
C MET A 1 0.63 4.33 16.70
N ILE A 2 1.23 5.18 15.86
CA ILE A 2 1.19 5.05 14.39
C ILE A 2 2.43 4.23 14.03
N GLY A 3 2.37 2.92 14.31
CA GLY A 3 3.40 1.96 13.97
C GLY A 3 2.75 0.98 12.99
N SER A 4 2.91 1.29 11.71
CA SER A 4 2.12 0.90 10.54
C SER A 4 1.92 -0.62 10.44
N ARG A 5 0.96 -1.17 11.19
CA ARG A 5 0.57 -2.57 11.03
C ARG A 5 0.06 -2.76 9.60
N PRO A 6 0.60 -3.73 8.85
CA PRO A 6 0.13 -4.00 7.50
C PRO A 6 -1.37 -4.33 7.54
N PRO A 7 -2.17 -3.81 6.59
CA PRO A 7 -3.57 -4.19 6.47
C PRO A 7 -3.70 -5.68 6.16
N ARG A 8 -4.86 -6.26 6.53
CA ARG A 8 -5.17 -7.64 6.19
C ARG A 8 -5.67 -7.69 4.75
N CYS A 9 -4.86 -8.24 3.84
CA CYS A 9 -5.23 -8.36 2.44
C CYS A 9 -6.13 -9.59 2.12
N LYS A 10 -6.53 -10.37 3.12
CA LYS A 10 -7.37 -11.56 2.96
C LYS A 10 -8.76 -11.17 2.46
N GLY A 11 -9.13 -11.62 1.25
CA GLY A 11 -10.39 -11.27 0.59
C GLY A 11 -10.32 -10.05 -0.35
N ILE A 12 -9.19 -9.35 -0.38
CA ILE A 12 -8.98 -8.17 -1.23
C ILE A 12 -8.42 -8.58 -2.59
N CYS A 13 -7.40 -9.43 -2.59
CA CYS A 13 -6.83 -9.96 -3.83
C CYS A 13 -7.74 -11.01 -4.50
N LEU A 14 -9.03 -11.09 -4.17
CA LEU A 14 -9.97 -12.08 -4.71
C LEU A 14 -9.41 -13.52 -4.54
N ASN A 15 -9.32 -14.29 -5.63
CA ASN A 15 -8.71 -15.64 -5.67
C ASN A 15 -7.21 -15.61 -6.02
N CYS A 16 -6.55 -14.45 -5.94
CA CYS A 16 -5.13 -14.30 -6.23
C CYS A 16 -4.31 -14.51 -4.95
N GLY A 17 -3.39 -15.47 -4.98
CA GLY A 17 -2.42 -15.73 -3.92
C GLY A 17 -1.02 -15.94 -4.50
N PRO A 18 0.07 -15.53 -3.82
CA PRO A 18 0.12 -14.89 -2.50
C PRO A 18 -0.31 -13.41 -2.52
N CYS A 19 -1.06 -13.00 -1.50
CA CYS A 19 -1.62 -11.65 -1.37
C CYS A 19 -1.00 -10.98 -0.14
N GLU A 20 -0.09 -10.04 -0.38
CA GLU A 20 0.73 -9.44 0.66
C GLU A 20 0.51 -7.93 0.75
N ALA A 21 0.60 -7.40 1.96
CA ALA A 21 0.57 -5.96 2.17
C ALA A 21 1.93 -5.36 1.77
N VAL A 22 1.93 -4.34 0.91
CA VAL A 22 3.11 -3.61 0.45
C VAL A 22 2.94 -2.12 0.67
N GLN A 23 4.03 -1.42 0.96
CA GLN A 23 4.06 0.04 1.00
C GLN A 23 4.39 0.56 -0.39
N VAL A 24 3.54 1.43 -0.94
CA VAL A 24 3.77 2.13 -2.20
C VAL A 24 3.97 3.61 -1.92
N PRO A 25 4.84 4.30 -2.67
CA PRO A 25 4.90 5.75 -2.62
C PRO A 25 3.52 6.33 -2.93
N ALA A 26 3.04 7.21 -2.08
CA ALA A 26 1.89 8.04 -2.38
C ALA A 26 2.31 9.05 -3.44
N THR A 27 1.41 9.36 -4.38
CA THR A 27 1.59 10.54 -5.23
C THR A 27 1.60 11.77 -4.32
N PRO A 28 2.65 12.61 -4.36
CA PRO A 28 2.64 13.86 -3.62
C PRO A 28 1.53 14.72 -4.20
N GLN A 29 0.46 14.94 -3.42
CA GLN A 29 -0.68 15.77 -3.82
C GLN A 29 -0.55 17.22 -3.33
N GLY A 30 0.60 17.60 -2.81
CA GLY A 30 0.88 18.95 -2.35
C GLY A 30 2.33 19.04 -1.90
N ASP A 31 2.98 20.13 -2.31
CA ASP A 31 4.33 20.53 -1.97
C ASP A 31 5.46 19.57 -2.38
N GLU A 32 5.98 19.77 -3.60
CA GLU A 32 7.37 19.40 -3.95
C GLU A 32 8.41 20.06 -3.02
N SER A 33 8.01 21.01 -2.16
CA SER A 33 8.89 21.73 -1.24
C SER A 33 9.28 20.93 0.01
N SER A 34 8.60 19.82 0.32
CA SER A 34 8.95 18.96 1.44
C SER A 34 9.63 17.69 0.94
N ASN A 35 10.84 17.39 1.43
CA ASN A 35 11.56 16.11 1.17
C ASN A 35 10.81 14.85 1.66
N TYR A 36 9.62 15.03 2.22
CA TYR A 36 8.77 13.95 2.70
C TYR A 36 8.11 13.25 1.51
N LYS A 37 8.44 11.97 1.32
CA LYS A 37 7.80 11.08 0.34
C LYS A 37 6.77 10.23 1.05
N PRO A 38 5.48 10.63 1.07
CA PRO A 38 4.45 9.86 1.76
C PRO A 38 4.37 8.43 1.21
N MET A 39 4.09 7.47 2.09
CA MET A 39 3.90 6.06 1.74
C MET A 39 2.49 5.62 2.12
N ASN A 40 1.86 4.81 1.27
CA ASN A 40 0.54 4.22 1.47
C ASN A 40 0.61 2.70 1.49
N TRP A 41 -0.22 2.06 2.31
CA TRP A 41 -0.40 0.61 2.24
C TRP A 41 -1.30 0.22 1.07
N LYS A 42 -0.86 -0.80 0.32
CA LYS A 42 -1.60 -1.48 -0.73
C LYS A 42 -1.50 -2.99 -0.53
N CYS A 43 -2.40 -3.74 -1.14
CA CYS A 43 -2.29 -5.19 -1.25
C CYS A 43 -1.75 -5.55 -2.62
N LYS A 44 -0.73 -6.41 -2.70
CA LYS A 44 -0.13 -6.85 -3.95
C LYS A 44 -0.36 -8.34 -4.14
N CYS A 45 -0.76 -8.72 -5.35
CA CYS A 45 -0.72 -10.10 -5.81
C CYS A 45 -0.01 -10.16 -7.17
N GLY A 46 1.18 -10.74 -7.20
CA GLY A 46 2.00 -10.78 -8.42
C GLY A 46 2.33 -9.38 -8.95
N LYS A 47 1.69 -8.98 -10.05
CA LYS A 47 1.84 -7.64 -10.67
C LYS A 47 0.66 -6.70 -10.40
N PHE A 48 -0.39 -7.17 -9.71
CA PHE A 48 -1.59 -6.40 -9.43
C PHE A 48 -1.47 -5.71 -8.07
N ILE A 49 -1.93 -4.45 -8.00
CA ILE A 49 -1.97 -3.64 -6.79
C ILE A 49 -3.43 -3.29 -6.49
N PHE A 50 -3.87 -3.59 -5.27
CA PHE A 50 -5.21 -3.37 -4.76
C PHE A 50 -5.15 -2.41 -3.57
N ASN A 51 -6.23 -1.66 -3.35
CA ASN A 51 -6.40 -0.93 -2.11
C ASN A 51 -6.81 -1.91 -1.00
N PRO A 52 -6.16 -1.85 0.18
CA PRO A 52 -6.65 -2.57 1.35
C PRO A 52 -8.07 -2.13 1.74
#